data_AF-A0AAE0XHD4-F1
#
_entry.id   AF-A0AAE0XHD4-F1
#
_cell.length_a   1.000
_cell.length_b   1.000
_cell.length_c   1.000
_cell.angle_alpha   90.00
_cell.angle_beta   90.00
_cell.angle_gamma   90.00
#
_symmetry.space_group_name_H-M   'P 1'
#
loop_
_entity.id
_entity.type
_entity.pdbx_description
1 polymer ?
#
loop_
_entity_poly.entity_id
_entity_poly.type
_entity_poly.pdbx_seq_one_letter_code
_entity_poly.pdbx_strand_id
1 'polypeptide(L)'
;MLFVNVLAAALALATSIVAFKLPEGLPDGSYIAFIDENGQEAHQPFSVELQKHLSTFPSAKGPSKPSPEAHNTTLEARQDNFWETWCGCGISLPHGNTDRAVQGIKDQCKNAANSAGAGACAMNSDNAWYTIYGDVVAFMCYGGEATVKEISLAFEKVTHACGWYIAGSSQHEKGFWEELVYGYMYYSPGLDFCKNSVGITVELLSAVDEAEGEWRTVSCIWDSRMVLSRKQGREIAMGFGLL
;
A
#
# COMPACT_ATOMS: atom_id res chain seq x y z
N MET A 1 38.36 -43.03 -1.35
CA MET A 1 37.90 -42.25 -0.18
C MET A 1 38.52 -40.87 -0.27
N LEU A 2 37.80 -39.86 -0.81
CA LEU A 2 38.07 -38.41 -0.66
C LEU A 2 37.32 -37.52 -1.69
N PHE A 3 36.06 -37.80 -2.08
CA PHE A 3 35.31 -36.89 -2.98
C PHE A 3 33.80 -36.92 -2.74
N VAL A 4 33.33 -36.78 -1.50
CA VAL A 4 31.87 -36.72 -1.21
C VAL A 4 31.47 -35.56 -0.27
N ASN A 5 32.41 -34.79 0.29
CA ASN A 5 32.10 -33.80 1.34
C ASN A 5 31.97 -32.35 0.85
N VAL A 6 31.64 -32.08 -0.42
CA VAL A 6 31.54 -30.70 -0.94
C VAL A 6 30.10 -30.27 -1.27
N LEU A 7 29.10 -31.16 -1.12
CA LEU A 7 27.69 -30.86 -1.43
C LEU A 7 26.81 -30.83 -0.17
N ALA A 8 27.12 -29.96 0.79
CA ALA A 8 26.23 -29.71 1.93
C ALA A 8 26.20 -28.25 2.41
N ALA A 9 26.58 -27.31 1.54
CA ALA A 9 26.30 -25.89 1.73
C ALA A 9 25.10 -25.51 0.86
N ALA A 10 23.93 -26.08 1.15
CA ALA A 10 22.68 -25.53 0.66
C ALA A 10 22.52 -24.17 1.35
N LEU A 11 22.91 -23.11 0.65
CA LEU A 11 22.54 -21.74 0.98
C LEU A 11 21.01 -21.69 1.07
N ALA A 12 20.47 -21.80 2.29
CA ALA A 12 19.14 -21.34 2.60
C ALA A 12 19.19 -19.81 2.52
N LEU A 13 19.08 -19.28 1.30
CA LEU A 13 18.62 -17.92 1.07
C LEU A 13 17.16 -17.89 1.53
N ALA A 14 16.97 -17.76 2.85
CA ALA A 14 15.69 -17.37 3.40
C ALA A 14 15.44 -15.95 2.88
N THR A 15 14.70 -15.87 1.79
CA THR A 15 14.05 -14.63 1.39
C THR A 15 13.12 -14.27 2.54
N SER A 16 13.55 -13.36 3.40
CA SER A 16 12.71 -12.76 4.43
C SER A 16 11.62 -11.98 3.70
N ILE A 17 10.48 -12.63 3.49
CA ILE A 17 9.25 -11.94 3.12
C ILE A 17 8.89 -11.12 4.34
N VAL A 18 9.12 -9.81 4.27
CA VAL A 18 8.72 -8.88 5.32
C VAL A 18 7.20 -8.86 5.32
N ALA A 19 6.61 -9.50 6.32
CA ALA A 19 5.18 -9.47 6.58
C ALA A 19 4.96 -8.41 7.67
N PHE A 20 4.14 -7.40 7.41
CA PHE A 20 3.80 -6.39 8.42
C PHE A 20 2.41 -6.68 8.99
N LYS A 21 2.34 -7.64 9.92
CA LYS A 21 1.14 -8.09 10.60
C LYS A 21 0.73 -7.17 11.73
N LEU A 22 -0.44 -6.57 11.61
CA LEU A 22 -0.97 -5.68 12.63
C LEU A 22 -1.15 -6.39 13.98
N PRO A 23 -0.52 -5.91 15.08
CA PRO A 23 -0.69 -6.53 16.38
C PRO A 23 -2.08 -6.27 16.95
N GLU A 24 -2.52 -7.15 17.84
CA GLU A 24 -3.79 -7.03 18.54
C GLU A 24 -3.77 -5.86 19.54
N GLY A 25 -4.90 -5.15 19.65
CA GLY A 25 -5.09 -4.13 20.68
C GLY A 25 -4.29 -2.84 20.47
N LEU A 26 -3.86 -2.53 19.25
CA LEU A 26 -3.28 -1.22 18.95
C LEU A 26 -4.35 -0.13 19.12
N PRO A 27 -4.08 0.92 19.91
CA PRO A 27 -4.98 2.06 19.97
C PRO A 27 -4.93 2.85 18.65
N ASP A 28 -5.97 3.66 18.43
CA ASP A 28 -6.01 4.62 17.32
C ASP A 28 -4.74 5.48 17.31
N GLY A 29 -4.14 5.62 16.13
CA GLY A 29 -2.89 6.35 16.00
C GLY A 29 -2.13 6.03 14.72
N SER A 30 -1.03 6.76 14.60
CA SER A 30 -0.08 6.69 13.50
C SER A 30 1.12 5.86 13.91
N TYR A 31 1.57 4.94 13.07
CA TYR A 31 2.63 3.97 13.39
C TYR A 31 3.57 3.76 12.21
N ILE A 32 4.79 3.32 12.54
CA ILE A 32 5.77 2.78 11.60
C ILE A 32 5.99 1.31 11.97
N ALA A 33 5.82 0.42 10.98
CA ALA A 33 6.25 -0.96 11.05
C ALA A 33 7.63 -1.09 10.38
N PHE A 34 8.55 -1.82 11.00
CA PHE A 34 9.90 -2.06 10.50
C PHE A 34 10.49 -3.33 11.11
N ILE A 35 11.62 -3.80 10.55
CA ILE A 35 12.39 -4.89 11.14
C ILE A 35 13.46 -4.31 12.06
N ASP A 36 13.45 -4.71 13.33
CA ASP A 36 14.40 -4.26 14.34
C ASP A 36 15.80 -4.92 14.19
N GLU A 37 16.74 -4.52 15.04
CA GLU A 37 18.11 -5.05 15.04
C GLU A 37 18.19 -6.57 15.30
N ASN A 38 17.13 -7.17 15.86
CA ASN A 38 17.04 -8.60 16.12
C ASN A 38 16.40 -9.37 14.96
N GLY A 39 16.03 -8.69 13.87
CA GLY A 39 15.30 -9.28 12.76
C GLY A 39 13.82 -9.55 13.09
N GLN A 40 13.27 -8.90 14.12
CA GLN A 40 11.87 -9.02 14.51
C GLN A 40 11.06 -7.85 13.99
N GLU A 41 9.80 -8.13 13.69
CA GLU A 41 8.83 -7.11 13.32
C GLU A 41 8.49 -6.23 14.52
N ALA A 42 8.65 -4.93 14.37
CA ALA A 42 8.33 -3.93 15.39
C ALA A 42 7.34 -2.91 14.84
N HIS A 43 6.32 -2.62 15.63
CA HIS A 43 5.35 -1.55 15.39
C HIS A 43 5.52 -0.49 16.46
N GLN A 44 5.88 0.72 16.06
CA GLN A 44 6.08 1.82 17.00
C GLN A 44 5.24 3.02 16.61
N PRO A 45 4.69 3.77 17.58
CA PRO A 45 4.02 5.04 17.31
C PRO A 45 4.94 5.96 16.49
N PHE A 46 4.37 6.59 15.47
CA PHE A 46 5.09 7.51 14.62
C PHE A 46 5.63 8.67 15.44
N SER A 47 6.94 8.90 15.34
CA SER A 47 7.59 10.13 15.77
C SER A 47 8.58 10.59 14.71
N VAL A 48 8.85 11.90 14.69
CA VAL A 48 9.83 12.47 13.78
C VAL A 48 11.22 11.93 14.06
N GLU A 49 11.54 11.68 15.33
CA GLU A 49 12.81 11.12 15.77
C GLU A 49 12.99 9.67 15.28
N LEU A 50 11.94 8.85 15.40
CA LEU A 50 11.94 7.48 14.91
C LEU A 50 12.08 7.46 13.38
N GLN A 51 11.32 8.29 12.67
CA GLN A 51 11.43 8.40 11.22
C GLN A 51 12.84 8.79 10.79
N LYS A 52 13.46 9.79 11.44
CA LYS A 52 14.84 10.20 11.16
C LYS A 52 15.83 9.06 11.40
N HIS A 53 15.70 8.37 12.53
CA HIS A 53 16.55 7.23 12.85
C HIS A 53 16.47 6.15 11.78
N LEU A 54 15.25 5.78 11.38
CA LEU A 54 15.01 4.79 10.35
C LEU A 54 15.54 5.26 8.98
N SER A 55 15.33 6.51 8.59
CA SER A 55 15.86 7.07 7.33
C SER A 55 17.39 7.20 7.27
N THR A 56 18.10 7.03 8.39
CA THR A 56 19.58 7.11 8.42
C THR A 56 20.24 5.78 8.02
N PHE A 57 19.49 4.67 8.08
CA PHE A 57 20.00 3.40 7.56
C PHE A 57 20.14 3.50 6.04
N PRO A 58 21.28 3.10 5.46
CA PRO A 58 21.46 3.12 4.02
C PRO A 58 20.45 2.16 3.40
N SER A 59 19.32 2.71 2.92
CA SER A 59 18.42 2.00 2.02
C SER A 59 19.31 1.44 0.93
N ALA A 60 19.26 0.12 0.70
CA ALA A 60 19.95 -0.50 -0.42
C ALA A 60 19.49 0.26 -1.67
N LYS A 61 20.31 1.18 -2.16
CA LYS A 61 19.94 2.05 -3.26
C LYS A 61 19.68 1.14 -4.45
N GLY A 62 18.41 1.00 -4.82
CA GLY A 62 18.06 0.70 -6.20
C GLY A 62 18.85 1.67 -7.10
N PRO A 63 19.47 1.21 -8.19
CA PRO A 63 20.27 2.04 -9.08
C PRO A 63 19.67 3.43 -9.30
N SER A 64 20.46 4.46 -9.02
CA SER A 64 20.07 5.86 -9.17
C SER A 64 19.50 6.14 -10.56
N LYS A 65 18.41 6.91 -10.62
CA LYS A 65 17.85 7.48 -11.87
C LYS A 65 18.97 7.90 -12.82
N PRO A 66 19.09 7.32 -14.03
CA PRO A 66 19.97 7.90 -15.03
C PRO A 66 19.46 9.31 -15.38
N SER A 67 20.38 10.27 -15.35
CA SER A 67 20.15 11.64 -15.81
C SER A 67 19.59 11.62 -17.23
N PRO A 68 18.51 12.37 -17.55
CA PRO A 68 17.94 12.35 -18.89
C PRO A 68 18.91 13.02 -19.86
N GLU A 69 19.67 12.22 -20.61
CA GLU A 69 20.35 12.66 -21.83
C GLU A 69 19.29 12.84 -22.93
N ALA A 70 19.29 14.02 -23.53
CA ALA A 70 18.34 14.44 -24.54
C ALA A 70 18.51 13.65 -25.84
N HIS A 71 17.71 12.59 -26.01
CA HIS A 71 17.55 11.91 -27.29
C HIS A 71 16.25 12.33 -27.96
N ASN A 72 16.44 13.01 -29.10
CA ASN A 72 15.40 13.56 -29.95
C ASN A 72 14.90 12.45 -30.90
N THR A 73 13.84 11.74 -30.52
CA THR A 73 13.03 10.92 -31.43
C THR A 73 11.56 11.09 -31.07
N THR A 74 10.72 11.23 -32.09
CA THR A 74 9.28 11.43 -31.99
C THR A 74 8.61 10.23 -31.33
N LEU A 75 8.57 10.21 -30.00
CA LEU A 75 7.91 9.22 -29.16
C LEU A 75 6.55 9.78 -28.74
N GLU A 76 5.50 8.95 -28.82
CA GLU A 76 4.25 9.28 -28.15
C GLU A 76 4.55 9.62 -26.68
N ALA A 77 3.93 10.69 -26.17
CA ALA A 77 4.04 11.02 -24.77
C ALA A 77 3.64 9.78 -23.97
N ARG A 78 4.60 9.16 -23.28
CA ARG A 78 4.29 8.18 -22.24
C ARG A 78 3.28 8.89 -21.34
N GLN A 79 2.11 8.29 -21.14
CA GLN A 79 1.22 8.76 -20.09
C GLN A 79 1.95 8.44 -18.77
N ASP A 80 2.84 9.35 -18.35
CA ASP A 80 3.79 9.22 -17.23
C ASP A 80 3.09 9.14 -15.85
N ASN A 81 1.83 8.71 -15.80
CA ASN A 81 1.02 8.62 -14.59
C ASN A 81 0.07 7.43 -14.67
N PHE A 82 0.58 6.23 -14.96
CA PHE A 82 -0.25 5.05 -14.83
C PHE A 82 -0.37 4.69 -13.34
N TRP A 83 -1.61 4.62 -12.87
CA TRP A 83 -1.91 4.16 -11.53
C TRP A 83 -2.52 2.78 -11.67
N GLU A 84 -1.85 1.77 -11.11
CA GLU A 84 -2.46 0.48 -10.90
C GLU A 84 -3.31 0.57 -9.62
N THR A 85 -4.48 -0.05 -9.62
CA THR A 85 -5.42 0.03 -8.51
C THR A 85 -6.06 -1.32 -8.30
N TRP A 86 -6.09 -1.76 -7.05
CA TRP A 86 -6.72 -3.01 -6.65
C TRP A 86 -7.87 -2.71 -5.71
N CYS A 87 -8.99 -3.37 -5.94
CA CYS A 87 -10.21 -3.17 -5.17
C CYS A 87 -10.51 -4.40 -4.31
N GLY A 88 -11.00 -4.14 -3.10
CA GLY A 88 -11.60 -5.16 -2.25
C GLY A 88 -13.02 -5.53 -2.71
N CYS A 89 -13.76 -6.19 -1.83
CA CYS A 89 -15.07 -6.78 -2.10
C CYS A 89 -16.25 -5.81 -2.33
N GLY A 90 -16.04 -4.51 -2.44
CA GLY A 90 -17.16 -3.56 -2.47
C GLY A 90 -17.89 -3.39 -1.14
N ILE A 91 -17.32 -3.88 -0.02
CA ILE A 91 -17.83 -3.61 1.32
C ILE A 91 -17.43 -2.19 1.70
N SER A 92 -18.43 -1.38 2.07
CA SER A 92 -18.22 0.00 2.51
C SER A 92 -17.56 0.02 3.89
N LEU A 93 -16.53 0.84 4.03
CA LEU A 93 -15.85 1.16 5.28
C LEU A 93 -16.55 2.34 5.97
N PRO A 94 -16.47 2.51 7.30
CA PRO A 94 -17.06 3.67 7.96
C PRO A 94 -16.38 4.98 7.52
N HIS A 95 -17.14 5.84 6.83
CA HIS A 95 -16.61 7.01 6.13
C HIS A 95 -15.75 7.92 7.04
N GLY A 96 -16.26 8.24 8.24
CA GLY A 96 -15.57 9.11 9.19
C GLY A 96 -14.27 8.51 9.72
N ASN A 97 -14.18 7.19 9.84
CA ASN A 97 -12.97 6.49 10.25
C ASN A 97 -11.95 6.47 9.11
N THR A 98 -12.41 6.18 7.89
CA THR A 98 -11.57 6.21 6.68
C THR A 98 -10.95 7.59 6.46
N ASP A 99 -11.74 8.66 6.54
CA ASP A 99 -11.23 10.02 6.35
C ASP A 99 -10.18 10.39 7.41
N ARG A 100 -10.39 9.99 8.67
CA ARG A 100 -9.42 10.23 9.76
C ARG A 100 -8.14 9.41 9.61
N ALA A 101 -8.25 8.14 9.21
CA ALA A 101 -7.08 7.30 8.94
C ALA A 101 -6.25 7.86 7.77
N VAL A 102 -6.91 8.25 6.67
CA VAL A 102 -6.29 8.89 5.50
C VAL A 102 -5.66 10.25 5.86
N GLN A 103 -6.31 11.03 6.73
CA GLN A 103 -5.73 12.27 7.20
C GLN A 103 -4.48 12.02 8.08
N GLY A 104 -4.51 10.99 8.93
CA GLY A 104 -3.37 10.64 9.78
C GLY A 104 -2.13 10.27 8.97
N ILE A 105 -2.27 9.48 7.90
CA ILE A 105 -1.11 9.14 7.04
C ILE A 105 -0.57 10.38 6.29
N LYS A 106 -1.45 11.29 5.86
CA LYS A 106 -1.05 12.58 5.27
C LYS A 106 -0.30 13.45 6.29
N ASP A 107 -0.75 13.47 7.53
CA ASP A 107 -0.11 14.22 8.61
C ASP A 107 1.26 13.63 8.98
N GLN A 108 1.39 12.29 9.02
CA GLN A 108 2.69 11.62 9.17
C GLN A 108 3.67 12.08 8.08
N CYS A 109 3.25 12.03 6.81
CA CYS A 109 4.07 12.48 5.69
C CYS A 109 4.44 13.96 5.79
N LYS A 110 3.47 14.83 6.10
CA LYS A 110 3.70 16.27 6.27
C LYS A 110 4.72 16.54 7.39
N ASN A 111 4.58 15.86 8.53
CA ASN A 111 5.45 16.04 9.68
C ASN A 111 6.88 15.56 9.37
N ALA A 112 7.03 14.40 8.72
CA ALA A 112 8.31 13.90 8.26
C ALA A 112 8.98 14.86 7.26
N ALA A 113 8.24 15.29 6.22
CA ALA A 113 8.73 16.21 5.19
C ALA A 113 9.23 17.55 5.79
N ASN A 114 8.40 18.16 6.64
CA ASN A 114 8.75 19.41 7.32
C ASN A 114 10.00 19.26 8.18
N SER A 115 10.13 18.12 8.89
CA SER A 115 11.27 17.87 9.77
C SER A 115 12.60 17.65 9.04
N ALA A 116 12.53 17.23 7.78
CA ALA A 116 13.66 17.06 6.87
C ALA A 116 13.96 18.34 6.06
N GLY A 117 13.12 19.38 6.17
CA GLY A 117 13.19 20.54 5.27
C GLY A 117 12.92 20.18 3.81
N ALA A 118 12.24 19.06 3.57
CA ALA A 118 11.98 18.50 2.25
C ALA A 118 10.52 18.73 1.84
N GLY A 119 10.25 18.76 0.53
CA GLY A 119 8.89 18.83 -0.01
C GLY A 119 8.14 17.49 0.01
N ALA A 120 8.80 16.41 0.47
CA ALA A 120 8.31 15.04 0.45
C ALA A 120 8.75 14.30 1.72
N CYS A 121 7.96 13.31 2.14
CA CYS A 121 8.38 12.33 3.13
C CYS A 121 9.13 11.19 2.41
N ALA A 122 10.26 10.78 2.99
CA ALA A 122 11.04 9.64 2.52
C ALA A 122 10.84 8.45 3.45
N MET A 123 10.57 7.29 2.87
CA MET A 123 10.39 6.01 3.54
C MET A 123 11.37 5.00 2.94
N ASN A 124 12.00 4.19 3.80
CA ASN A 124 12.86 3.10 3.35
C ASN A 124 12.03 1.92 2.86
N SER A 125 12.63 1.07 2.01
CA SER A 125 12.03 -0.17 1.49
C SER A 125 11.56 -1.13 2.58
N ASP A 126 12.25 -1.12 3.71
CA ASP A 126 12.08 -2.11 4.76
C ASP A 126 11.11 -1.66 5.85
N ASN A 127 10.33 -0.60 5.58
CA ASN A 127 9.36 -0.03 6.52
C ASN A 127 7.99 0.12 5.84
N ALA A 128 6.94 0.13 6.67
CA ALA A 128 5.61 0.52 6.27
C ALA A 128 5.05 1.54 7.24
N TRP A 129 4.33 2.55 6.73
CA TRP A 129 3.66 3.54 7.55
C TRP A 129 2.17 3.28 7.50
N TYR A 130 1.50 3.38 8.64
CA TYR A 130 0.06 3.19 8.68
C TYR A 130 -0.59 4.01 9.79
N THR A 131 -1.88 4.26 9.65
CA THR A 131 -2.73 4.92 10.65
C THR A 131 -3.95 4.06 10.89
N ILE A 132 -4.22 3.75 12.15
CA ILE A 132 -5.44 3.09 12.59
C ILE A 132 -6.39 4.17 13.13
N TYR A 133 -7.65 4.09 12.71
CA TYR A 133 -8.72 4.85 13.31
C TYR A 133 -10.00 4.01 13.38
N GLY A 134 -10.44 3.65 14.57
CA GLY A 134 -11.52 2.71 14.78
C GLY A 134 -11.21 1.35 14.14
N ASP A 135 -11.99 0.99 13.14
CA ASP A 135 -11.92 -0.26 12.39
C ASP A 135 -11.26 -0.11 11.01
N VAL A 136 -10.63 1.03 10.72
CA VAL A 136 -9.97 1.29 9.43
C VAL A 136 -8.48 1.49 9.63
N VAL A 137 -7.70 0.87 8.73
CA VAL A 137 -6.26 1.14 8.58
C VAL A 137 -6.01 1.78 7.22
N ALA A 138 -5.34 2.94 7.20
CA ALA A 138 -4.78 3.55 6.00
C ALA A 138 -3.27 3.40 6.02
N PHE A 139 -2.66 3.02 4.91
CA PHE A 139 -1.26 2.58 4.89
C PHE A 139 -0.50 3.05 3.64
N MET A 140 0.82 3.04 3.80
CA MET A 140 1.84 3.21 2.78
C MET A 140 2.87 2.11 2.95
N CYS A 141 3.14 1.35 1.89
CA CYS A 141 4.06 0.23 1.89
C CYS A 141 5.19 0.46 0.88
N TYR A 142 6.33 -0.20 1.13
CA TYR A 142 7.54 -0.17 0.31
C TYR A 142 8.28 1.17 0.33
N GLY A 143 9.48 1.22 -0.22
CA GLY A 143 10.36 2.39 -0.10
C GLY A 143 10.04 3.45 -1.12
N GLY A 144 10.24 4.71 -0.78
CA GLY A 144 10.11 5.80 -1.75
C GLY A 144 9.94 7.17 -1.14
N GLU A 145 9.70 8.13 -2.02
CA GLU A 145 9.35 9.49 -1.65
C GLU A 145 7.91 9.78 -2.03
N ALA A 146 7.15 10.35 -1.09
CA ALA A 146 5.78 10.79 -1.33
C ALA A 146 5.58 12.23 -0.89
N THR A 147 4.70 12.92 -1.62
CA THR A 147 4.16 14.20 -1.18
C THR A 147 2.73 13.99 -0.66
N VAL A 148 2.24 14.90 0.18
CA VAL A 148 0.81 14.88 0.60
C VAL A 148 -0.13 14.94 -0.61
N LYS A 149 0.29 15.60 -1.69
CA LYS A 149 -0.45 15.64 -2.96
C LYS A 149 -0.50 14.27 -3.61
N GLU A 150 0.63 13.56 -3.67
CA GLU A 150 0.69 12.21 -4.23
C GLU A 150 -0.14 11.22 -3.43
N ILE A 151 -0.08 11.26 -2.10
CA ILE A 151 -0.93 10.46 -1.21
C ILE A 151 -2.42 10.75 -1.49
N SER A 152 -2.79 12.03 -1.66
CA SER A 152 -4.17 12.40 -1.95
C SER A 152 -4.63 11.90 -3.32
N LEU A 153 -3.76 11.96 -4.33
CA LEU A 153 -4.05 11.42 -5.66
C LEU A 153 -4.21 9.90 -5.62
N ALA A 154 -3.38 9.19 -4.85
CA ALA A 154 -3.48 7.75 -4.69
C ALA A 154 -4.87 7.33 -4.15
N PHE A 155 -5.33 7.97 -3.06
CA PHE A 155 -6.67 7.71 -2.52
C PHE A 155 -7.81 8.16 -3.43
N GLU A 156 -7.61 9.20 -4.23
CA GLU A 156 -8.55 9.58 -5.30
C GLU A 156 -8.67 8.46 -6.35
N LYS A 157 -7.56 7.82 -6.73
CA LYS A 157 -7.57 6.68 -7.68
C LYS A 157 -8.30 5.47 -7.12
N VAL A 158 -8.05 5.14 -5.85
CA VAL A 158 -8.81 4.09 -5.15
C VAL A 158 -10.30 4.41 -5.17
N THR A 159 -10.69 5.62 -4.76
CA THR A 159 -12.10 6.05 -4.74
C THR A 159 -12.74 6.00 -6.13
N HIS A 160 -12.02 6.43 -7.17
CA HIS A 160 -12.53 6.44 -8.53
C HIS A 160 -12.70 5.04 -9.11
N ALA A 161 -11.76 4.11 -8.84
CA ALA A 161 -11.81 2.75 -9.39
C ALA A 161 -12.73 1.82 -8.58
N CYS A 162 -12.63 1.87 -7.26
CA CYS A 162 -13.30 0.92 -6.36
C CYS A 162 -14.65 1.43 -5.85
N GLY A 163 -14.88 2.75 -5.90
CA GLY A 163 -16.03 3.41 -5.30
C GLY A 163 -15.70 4.08 -3.97
N TRP A 164 -16.62 4.92 -3.52
CA TRP A 164 -16.48 5.68 -2.27
C TRP A 164 -16.40 4.73 -1.07
N TYR A 165 -15.33 4.87 -0.29
CA TYR A 165 -15.10 4.12 0.95
C TYR A 165 -15.08 2.60 0.77
N ILE A 166 -14.75 2.12 -0.43
CA ILE A 166 -14.48 0.71 -0.67
C ILE A 166 -13.00 0.47 -0.44
N ALA A 167 -12.67 -0.55 0.37
CA ALA A 167 -11.29 -0.96 0.62
C ALA A 167 -10.53 -1.15 -0.70
N GLY A 168 -9.31 -0.64 -0.75
CA GLY A 168 -8.55 -0.63 -1.98
C GLY A 168 -7.15 -0.05 -1.79
N SER A 169 -6.34 -0.21 -2.82
CA SER A 169 -4.96 0.24 -2.86
C SER A 169 -4.62 0.72 -4.26
N SER A 170 -3.63 1.59 -4.36
CA SER A 170 -3.12 2.07 -5.63
C SER A 170 -1.61 2.21 -5.57
N GLN A 171 -0.98 1.98 -6.71
CA GLN A 171 0.45 2.13 -6.91
C GLN A 171 0.67 3.04 -8.11
N HIS A 172 1.68 3.90 -8.02
CA HIS A 172 2.01 4.83 -9.10
C HIS A 172 3.22 4.36 -9.90
N GLU A 173 2.99 3.81 -11.09
CA GLU A 173 4.03 3.38 -12.02
C GLU A 173 4.90 4.55 -12.53
N LYS A 174 6.02 4.78 -11.85
CA LYS A 174 7.18 5.61 -12.17
C LYS A 174 8.38 4.76 -12.60
N GLY A 175 8.19 3.86 -13.57
CA GLY A 175 9.29 3.18 -14.27
C GLY A 175 9.62 1.78 -13.73
N PHE A 176 10.89 1.52 -13.38
CA PHE A 176 11.40 0.17 -13.06
C PHE A 176 11.63 -0.07 -11.55
N TRP A 177 11.37 0.92 -10.69
CA TRP A 177 11.71 0.86 -9.27
C TRP A 177 10.48 0.59 -8.41
N GLU A 178 10.70 0.00 -7.24
CA GLU A 178 9.64 -0.21 -6.24
C GLU A 178 8.98 1.12 -5.91
N GLU A 179 7.66 1.14 -6.04
CA GLU A 179 6.87 2.33 -5.74
C GLU A 179 6.04 2.09 -4.50
N LEU A 180 5.76 3.21 -3.86
CA LEU A 180 4.86 3.25 -2.73
C LEU A 180 3.48 2.74 -3.15
N VAL A 181 2.99 1.77 -2.38
CA VAL A 181 1.60 1.33 -2.46
C VAL A 181 0.84 2.04 -1.36
N TYR A 182 -0.24 2.71 -1.73
CA TYR A 182 -1.11 3.46 -0.82
C TYR A 182 -2.46 2.77 -0.77
N GLY A 183 -3.06 2.61 0.41
CA GLY A 183 -4.38 2.02 0.48
C GLY A 183 -5.06 2.20 1.83
N TYR A 184 -6.32 1.77 1.88
CA TYR A 184 -7.06 1.67 3.12
C TYR A 184 -7.93 0.41 3.11
N MET A 185 -8.11 -0.20 4.28
CA MET A 185 -8.91 -1.41 4.45
C MET A 185 -9.40 -1.53 5.90
N TYR A 186 -10.21 -2.55 6.20
CA TYR A 186 -10.58 -2.87 7.57
C TYR A 186 -9.35 -3.28 8.38
N TYR A 187 -9.22 -2.74 9.58
CA TYR A 187 -8.25 -3.20 10.57
C TYR A 187 -8.69 -4.56 11.12
N SER A 188 -7.77 -5.53 11.13
CA SER A 188 -7.93 -6.80 11.82
C SER A 188 -6.59 -7.21 12.43
N PRO A 189 -6.54 -7.72 13.67
CA PRO A 189 -5.32 -8.31 14.21
C PRO A 189 -4.79 -9.43 13.31
N GLY A 190 -3.47 -9.46 13.11
CA GLY A 190 -2.76 -10.43 12.28
C GLY A 190 -2.77 -10.14 10.78
N LEU A 191 -3.51 -9.13 10.32
CA LEU A 191 -3.59 -8.71 8.92
C LEU A 191 -2.24 -8.19 8.40
N ASP A 192 -1.74 -8.80 7.33
CA ASP A 192 -0.56 -8.32 6.59
C ASP A 192 -1.00 -7.35 5.49
N PHE A 193 -1.17 -6.07 5.86
CA PHE A 193 -1.76 -5.07 4.97
C PHE A 193 -0.89 -4.79 3.74
N CYS A 194 0.45 -4.85 3.85
CA CYS A 194 1.32 -4.63 2.70
C CYS A 194 1.24 -5.78 1.70
N LYS A 195 1.29 -7.03 2.17
CA LYS A 195 1.10 -8.18 1.29
C LYS A 195 -0.29 -8.21 0.66
N ASN A 196 -1.31 -7.87 1.43
CA ASN A 196 -2.69 -7.88 0.95
C ASN A 196 -3.00 -6.69 0.04
N SER A 197 -2.14 -5.67 0.00
CA SER A 197 -2.39 -4.48 -0.82
C SER A 197 -2.26 -4.70 -2.33
N VAL A 198 -1.49 -5.67 -2.81
CA VAL A 198 -1.23 -5.87 -4.26
C VAL A 198 -1.51 -7.29 -4.75
N GLY A 199 -1.97 -8.17 -3.86
CA GLY A 199 -2.02 -9.61 -4.11
C GLY A 199 -3.34 -10.28 -3.72
N ILE A 200 -3.72 -11.25 -4.55
CA ILE A 200 -4.76 -12.27 -4.36
C ILE A 200 -4.40 -13.12 -3.14
N THR A 201 -4.56 -12.57 -1.94
CA THR A 201 -4.49 -13.36 -0.71
C THR A 201 -5.87 -13.33 -0.08
N VAL A 202 -6.49 -14.52 -0.03
CA VAL A 202 -7.70 -14.77 0.74
C VAL A 202 -7.31 -14.73 2.21
N GLU A 203 -7.35 -13.55 2.82
CA GLU A 203 -7.47 -13.47 4.26
C GLU A 203 -8.94 -13.28 4.61
N LEU A 204 -9.44 -14.20 5.45
CA LEU A 204 -10.79 -14.20 6.00
C LEU A 204 -10.94 -12.96 6.90
N LEU A 205 -11.42 -11.86 6.33
CA LEU A 205 -11.93 -10.75 7.13
C LEU A 205 -13.31 -11.18 7.66
N SER A 206 -13.36 -11.53 8.94
CA SER A 206 -14.63 -11.64 9.66
C SER A 206 -15.11 -10.22 9.97
N ALA A 207 -16.03 -9.71 9.15
CA ALA A 207 -16.77 -8.49 9.50
C ALA A 207 -17.90 -8.86 10.47
N VAL A 208 -18.09 -8.05 11.51
CA VAL A 208 -19.23 -8.18 12.43
C VAL A 208 -20.42 -7.46 11.80
N ASP A 209 -21.39 -8.21 11.30
CA ASP A 209 -22.69 -7.65 10.96
C ASP A 209 -23.55 -7.61 12.23
N GLU A 210 -23.75 -6.42 12.79
CA GLU A 210 -24.50 -6.20 14.04
C GLU A 210 -26.00 -6.57 13.92
N ALA A 211 -26.48 -6.93 12.72
CA ALA A 211 -27.89 -7.19 12.49
C ALA A 211 -28.38 -8.57 12.97
N GLU A 212 -27.55 -9.61 13.09
CA GLU A 212 -28.04 -10.97 13.39
C GLU A 212 -27.23 -11.84 14.37
N GLY A 213 -26.15 -11.33 14.97
CA GLY A 213 -25.39 -12.11 15.98
C GLY A 213 -24.74 -13.40 15.44
N GLU A 214 -24.65 -13.53 14.11
CA GLU A 214 -24.05 -14.67 13.42
C GLU A 214 -22.74 -14.22 12.75
N TRP A 215 -21.63 -14.88 13.08
CA TRP A 215 -20.33 -14.63 12.45
C TRP A 215 -20.39 -15.07 10.98
N ARG A 216 -20.56 -14.13 10.06
CA ARG A 216 -20.40 -14.39 8.62
C ARG A 216 -18.98 -14.02 8.20
N THR A 217 -18.17 -15.04 7.97
CA THR A 217 -16.85 -14.91 7.37
C THR A 217 -16.99 -14.61 5.88
N VAL A 218 -16.73 -13.37 5.47
CA VAL A 218 -16.68 -13.00 4.05
C VAL A 218 -15.23 -13.10 3.59
N SER A 219 -14.93 -14.16 2.85
CA SER A 219 -13.64 -14.34 2.19
C SER A 219 -13.52 -13.38 1.02
N CYS A 220 -12.66 -12.36 1.13
CA CYS A 220 -12.49 -11.34 0.12
C CYS A 220 -11.21 -11.52 -0.68
N ILE A 221 -11.37 -11.69 -2.00
CA ILE A 221 -10.27 -11.69 -2.96
C ILE A 221 -10.13 -10.28 -3.50
N TRP A 222 -8.93 -9.72 -3.42
CA TRP A 222 -8.54 -8.54 -4.18
C TRP A 222 -8.65 -8.86 -5.67
N ASP A 223 -9.58 -8.22 -6.38
CA ASP A 223 -9.73 -8.42 -7.82
C ASP A 223 -8.90 -7.38 -8.58
N SER A 224 -7.78 -7.83 -9.15
CA SER A 224 -6.89 -7.02 -9.99
C SER A 224 -7.46 -6.71 -11.38
N ARG A 225 -8.67 -7.19 -11.75
CA ARG A 225 -9.17 -7.10 -13.14
C ARG A 225 -9.83 -5.78 -13.53
N MET A 226 -9.82 -4.75 -12.68
CA MET A 226 -10.30 -3.41 -13.07
C MET A 226 -9.18 -2.50 -13.61
N VAL A 227 -8.34 -3.00 -14.53
CA VAL A 227 -7.65 -2.11 -15.47
C VAL A 227 -8.70 -1.61 -16.46
N LEU A 228 -9.27 -0.43 -16.17
CA LEU A 228 -10.16 0.29 -17.09
C LEU A 228 -9.37 0.73 -18.34
N SER A 229 -9.14 -0.22 -19.25
CA SER A 229 -9.04 0.10 -20.67
C SER A 229 -10.45 0.52 -21.13
N ARG A 230 -10.84 1.77 -20.86
CA ARG A 230 -11.90 2.42 -21.63
C ARG A 230 -11.34 2.67 -23.03
N LYS A 231 -11.22 1.60 -23.82
CA LYS A 231 -11.27 1.71 -25.26
C LYS A 231 -12.62 2.32 -25.60
N GLN A 232 -12.54 3.42 -26.33
CA GLN A 232 -13.60 4.21 -26.90
C GLN A 232 -14.51 3.32 -27.76
N GLY A 233 -15.49 2.68 -27.11
CA GLY A 233 -16.52 1.87 -27.75
C GLY A 233 -17.83 2.63 -27.77
N ARG A 234 -18.10 3.33 -28.89
CA ARG A 234 -19.46 3.71 -29.28
C ARG A 234 -20.31 2.45 -29.31
N GLU A 235 -21.29 2.34 -28.43
CA GLU A 235 -22.54 1.66 -28.77
C GLU A 235 -23.71 2.50 -28.30
N ILE A 236 -24.52 2.84 -29.30
CA ILE A 236 -25.82 3.48 -29.21
C ILE A 236 -26.79 2.37 -28.82
N ALA A 237 -27.47 2.50 -27.68
CA ALA A 237 -28.66 1.71 -27.39
C ALA A 237 -29.81 2.67 -27.06
N MET A 238 -30.54 3.03 -28.10
CA MET A 238 -31.91 3.55 -27.97
C MET A 238 -32.77 2.44 -27.36
N GLY A 239 -33.40 2.74 -26.23
CA GLY A 239 -34.47 1.92 -25.70
C GLY A 239 -35.73 2.00 -26.58
N PHE A 240 -36.53 0.94 -26.55
CA PHE A 240 -37.99 1.01 -26.43
C PHE A 240 -38.49 -0.42 -26.22
N GLY A 241 -38.85 -0.74 -24.98
CA GLY A 241 -39.60 -1.94 -24.63
C GLY A 241 -41.09 -1.61 -24.63
N LEU A 242 -41.84 -2.36 -25.45
CA LEU A 242 -43.29 -2.47 -25.39
C LEU A 242 -43.74 -2.95 -24.01
N LEU A 243 -44.69 -2.24 -23.41
CA LEU A 243 -45.91 -2.76 -22.78
C LEU A 243 -46.90 -1.60 -22.58
#